data_AF-B7PKU6-F1
#
_entry.id   AF-B7PKU6-F1
#
_cell.length_a   1.000
_cell.length_b   1.000
_cell.length_c   1.000
_cell.angle_alpha   90.00
_cell.angle_beta   90.00
_cell.angle_gamma   90.00
#
_symmetry.space_group_name_H-M   'P 1'
#
loop_
_entity.id
_entity.type
_entity.pdbx_description
1 polymer ?
#
loop_
_entity_poly.entity_id
_entity_poly.type
_entity_poly.pdbx_seq_one_letter_code
_entity_poly.pdbx_strand_id
1 'polypeptide(L)'
;MIVEQCTGVSFGRSGANRVLLRSARDGTLIHVISVGLILTILITMAAMFQVFLVKKISLKTHVLSWGPFQARAKDRPVACPHCQGGTDKPAAFIESQPLNVDLAERLPDFPGTPGYGLLDKELYLGARKSICLFRAKNSGLNRHGITYNLSTFPYHLCTHAIYWHATVDRTNQLRAGDLEVDVVQHGFRRFPGLKSANPFLRVFIGVEDDSGLHRVSQDSSSTVNFTLKSLRWVVEHRYDGIFLRWTPPMKNGSSKFPSLAVHMLRTFKRVRHLSVGVVMPVYSTSVDFYPDLSNLVNILEPHSVVVDPLAATSTNSYFKNLFPYTPETLIKYGKLLSKATMAGGGTNPTLCYPVSIAGYSLALDQSGLSSGRKAAPVLVNHQQLSGLAVASYDSTCHSSVWNDSIRLRYGVLAARKSEWLTYQDAQSLEQLLDAMANVTQGASCLGVWDPEFDDFAGHCGNDPGPGSYPLARIVFEGRPTVAGLLE
;
A
#
# COMPACT_ATOMS: atom_id res chain seq x y z
N MET A 1 45.79 -36.74 -48.10
CA MET A 1 45.02 -35.81 -48.95
C MET A 1 44.27 -34.89 -47.97
N ILE A 2 44.56 -33.57 -47.88
CA ILE A 2 44.46 -32.51 -48.91
C ILE A 2 42.98 -32.27 -49.23
N VAL A 3 42.31 -31.14 -48.91
CA VAL A 3 42.71 -29.81 -48.34
C VAL A 3 41.55 -29.27 -47.42
N GLU A 4 41.56 -28.10 -46.74
CA GLU A 4 42.29 -26.83 -46.97
C GLU A 4 42.64 -26.01 -45.70
N GLN A 5 43.32 -24.88 -45.95
CA GLN A 5 44.04 -23.91 -45.10
C GLN A 5 43.26 -22.85 -44.29
N CYS A 6 43.99 -22.25 -43.34
CA CYS A 6 43.78 -20.91 -42.79
C CYS A 6 45.11 -20.12 -42.77
N THR A 7 45.13 -18.88 -43.25
CA THR A 7 46.15 -17.83 -42.99
C THR A 7 45.56 -16.44 -43.35
N GLY A 8 46.04 -15.30 -42.86
CA GLY A 8 47.03 -15.06 -41.79
C GLY A 8 48.01 -13.90 -42.09
N VAL A 9 48.52 -13.28 -41.02
CA VAL A 9 49.74 -12.41 -40.98
C VAL A 9 49.56 -10.94 -41.46
N SER A 10 50.55 -10.10 -41.13
CA SER A 10 50.49 -8.65 -40.96
C SER A 10 51.84 -7.95 -41.28
N PHE A 11 51.93 -6.64 -40.98
CA PHE A 11 53.11 -5.76 -40.98
C PHE A 11 53.67 -5.18 -42.31
N GLY A 12 53.93 -3.86 -42.25
CA GLY A 12 54.71 -3.06 -43.20
C GLY A 12 55.04 -1.70 -42.56
N ARG A 13 56.22 -1.11 -42.81
CA ARG A 13 56.72 0.08 -42.08
C ARG A 13 57.70 0.92 -42.92
N SER A 14 57.86 2.21 -42.57
CA SER A 14 58.87 3.19 -43.03
C SER A 14 58.52 4.06 -44.27
N GLY A 15 58.97 5.32 -44.29
CA GLY A 15 58.71 6.22 -45.45
C GLY A 15 58.98 7.74 -45.40
N ALA A 16 59.85 8.29 -44.51
CA ALA A 16 60.27 9.72 -44.51
C ALA A 16 59.15 10.78 -44.23
N ASN A 17 59.39 12.09 -43.99
CA ASN A 17 60.64 12.90 -43.97
C ASN A 17 60.57 14.03 -42.90
N ARG A 18 61.69 14.68 -42.54
CA ARG A 18 61.75 15.76 -41.51
C ARG A 18 61.73 17.19 -42.09
N VAL A 19 60.99 18.14 -41.49
CA VAL A 19 61.31 19.59 -41.53
C VAL A 19 60.96 20.31 -40.20
N LEU A 20 61.98 20.94 -39.61
CA LEU A 20 62.10 22.07 -38.65
C LEU A 20 60.94 22.56 -37.74
N LEU A 21 61.35 22.97 -36.51
CA LEU A 21 60.55 23.72 -35.52
C LEU A 21 60.38 25.21 -35.88
N ARG A 22 59.28 25.84 -35.41
CA ARG A 22 59.29 27.26 -34.96
C ARG A 22 58.09 27.64 -34.09
N SER A 23 58.36 28.54 -33.12
CA SER A 23 57.44 29.36 -32.30
C SER A 23 56.25 28.70 -31.59
N ALA A 24 56.32 28.62 -30.25
CA ALA A 24 55.19 28.32 -29.37
C ALA A 24 54.95 29.49 -28.38
N ARG A 25 54.39 30.59 -28.87
CA ARG A 25 53.79 31.70 -28.10
C ARG A 25 52.65 32.27 -28.93
N ASP A 26 51.43 32.24 -28.39
CA ASP A 26 50.24 33.11 -28.69
C ASP A 26 48.93 32.46 -28.23
N GLY A 27 48.84 31.12 -28.22
CA GLY A 27 47.58 30.39 -27.96
C GLY A 27 46.92 30.61 -26.58
N THR A 28 47.65 31.08 -25.57
CA THR A 28 47.12 31.28 -24.21
C THR A 28 46.34 32.58 -24.02
N LEU A 29 46.55 33.62 -24.84
CA LEU A 29 45.90 34.92 -24.61
C LEU A 29 44.42 34.91 -25.04
N ILE A 30 44.11 34.21 -26.13
CA ILE A 30 42.77 34.15 -26.74
C ILE A 30 41.75 33.43 -25.84
N HIS A 31 42.19 32.40 -25.11
CA HIS A 31 41.32 31.66 -24.17
C HIS A 31 40.98 32.45 -22.89
N VAL A 32 41.84 33.37 -22.44
CA VAL A 32 41.55 34.20 -21.25
C VAL A 32 40.50 35.27 -21.57
N ILE A 33 40.62 35.92 -22.73
CA ILE A 33 39.71 36.99 -23.17
C ILE A 33 38.28 36.43 -23.38
N SER A 34 38.15 35.25 -23.98
CA SER A 34 36.85 34.62 -24.23
C SER A 34 36.11 34.19 -22.95
N VAL A 35 36.81 33.66 -21.95
CA VAL A 35 36.20 33.31 -20.65
C VAL A 35 35.76 34.57 -19.87
N GLY A 36 36.56 35.63 -19.89
CA GLY A 36 36.20 36.90 -19.24
C GLY A 36 34.93 37.55 -19.81
N LEU A 37 34.74 37.47 -21.14
CA LEU A 37 33.53 37.99 -21.79
C LEU A 37 32.27 37.20 -21.39
N ILE A 38 32.37 35.86 -21.30
CA ILE A 38 31.25 35.01 -20.87
C ILE A 38 30.89 35.30 -19.40
N LEU A 39 31.88 35.44 -18.52
CA LEU A 39 31.64 35.71 -17.09
C LEU A 39 30.97 37.08 -16.87
N THR A 40 31.38 38.12 -17.61
CA THR A 40 30.78 39.45 -17.53
C THR A 40 29.36 39.51 -18.10
N ILE A 41 29.03 38.73 -19.13
CA ILE A 41 27.65 38.55 -19.62
C ILE A 41 26.78 37.87 -18.54
N LEU A 42 27.27 36.82 -17.89
CA LEU A 42 26.53 36.13 -16.83
C LEU A 42 26.27 37.04 -15.61
N ILE A 43 27.25 37.84 -15.19
CA ILE A 43 27.11 38.80 -14.08
C ILE A 43 26.09 39.90 -14.43
N THR A 44 26.12 40.44 -15.65
CA THR A 44 25.16 41.49 -16.07
C THR A 44 23.73 40.95 -16.22
N MET A 45 23.55 39.71 -16.70
CA MET A 45 22.24 39.06 -16.68
C MET A 45 21.71 38.82 -15.26
N ALA A 46 22.56 38.37 -14.33
CA ALA A 46 22.18 38.19 -12.93
C ALA A 46 21.75 39.53 -12.28
N ALA A 47 22.48 40.61 -12.54
CA ALA A 47 22.14 41.95 -12.05
C ALA A 47 20.78 42.44 -12.59
N MET A 48 20.51 42.28 -13.90
CA MET A 48 19.20 42.63 -14.47
C MET A 48 18.06 41.79 -13.90
N PHE A 49 18.29 40.50 -13.61
CA PHE A 49 17.28 39.64 -12.99
C PHE A 49 16.93 40.09 -11.56
N GLN A 50 17.90 40.51 -10.77
CA GLN A 50 17.67 41.09 -9.44
C GLN A 50 16.86 42.39 -9.52
N VAL A 51 17.21 43.30 -10.43
CA VAL A 51 16.44 44.56 -10.67
C VAL A 51 15.00 44.27 -11.10
N PHE A 52 14.77 43.23 -11.91
CA PHE A 52 13.44 42.80 -12.33
C PHE A 52 12.61 42.25 -11.15
N LEU A 53 13.21 41.43 -10.27
CA LEU A 53 12.56 40.93 -9.06
C LEU A 53 12.15 42.08 -8.12
N VAL A 54 13.05 43.03 -7.85
CA VAL A 54 12.78 44.19 -6.99
C VAL A 54 11.62 45.03 -7.55
N LYS A 55 11.60 45.33 -8.86
CA LYS A 55 10.46 46.03 -9.49
C LYS A 55 9.14 45.24 -9.38
N LYS A 56 9.17 43.91 -9.53
CA LYS A 56 7.98 43.05 -9.48
C LYS A 56 7.40 42.90 -8.06
N ILE A 57 8.23 43.06 -7.03
CA ILE A 57 7.79 43.10 -5.61
C ILE A 57 7.22 44.48 -5.28
N SER A 58 7.89 45.56 -5.70
CA SER A 58 7.46 46.95 -5.48
C SER A 58 6.05 47.23 -6.04
N LEU A 59 5.68 46.62 -7.16
CA LEU A 59 4.38 46.82 -7.81
C LEU A 59 3.15 46.22 -7.08
N LYS A 60 3.29 45.69 -5.86
CA LYS A 60 2.20 45.06 -5.10
C LYS A 60 1.87 45.69 -3.74
N THR A 61 2.47 46.82 -3.37
CA THR A 61 2.33 47.39 -2.01
C THR A 61 1.95 48.89 -1.97
N HIS A 62 0.88 49.27 -2.67
CA HIS A 62 0.12 50.52 -2.46
C HIS A 62 -1.33 50.32 -2.97
N VAL A 63 -2.39 50.91 -2.40
CA VAL A 63 -2.62 51.42 -1.03
C VAL A 63 -4.14 51.47 -0.82
N LEU A 64 -4.64 51.20 0.39
CA LEU A 64 -5.93 51.73 0.87
C LEU A 64 -5.81 52.05 2.35
N SER A 65 -5.46 53.29 2.65
CA SER A 65 -5.31 53.83 4.00
C SER A 65 -6.57 54.60 4.41
N TRP A 66 -7.15 54.26 5.56
CA TRP A 66 -8.12 55.12 6.26
C TRP A 66 -7.67 55.32 7.70
N GLY A 67 -7.78 56.56 8.19
CA GLY A 67 -7.29 56.98 9.50
C GLY A 67 -8.23 56.60 10.67
N PRO A 68 -7.77 56.80 11.92
CA PRO A 68 -8.57 56.48 13.10
C PRO A 68 -9.72 57.48 13.29
N PHE A 69 -10.92 56.97 13.57
CA PHE A 69 -12.07 57.80 13.94
C PHE A 69 -12.69 57.34 15.27
N GLN A 70 -12.90 58.30 16.17
CA GLN A 70 -13.53 58.07 17.48
C GLN A 70 -15.04 58.35 17.42
N ALA A 71 -15.87 57.37 17.77
CA ALA A 71 -17.21 57.57 18.31
C ALA A 71 -17.52 56.36 19.21
N ARG A 72 -17.57 56.47 20.56
CA ARG A 72 -18.43 57.31 21.42
C ARG A 72 -19.91 56.95 21.25
N ALA A 73 -20.39 56.05 22.11
CA ALA A 73 -21.79 55.67 22.21
C ALA A 73 -22.70 56.84 22.63
N LYS A 74 -23.97 56.79 22.19
CA LYS A 74 -25.09 57.55 22.74
C LYS A 74 -26.40 56.79 22.54
N ASP A 75 -27.07 56.48 23.64
CA ASP A 75 -28.44 56.00 23.63
C ASP A 75 -29.44 57.12 23.28
N ARG A 76 -30.54 56.76 22.62
CA ARG A 76 -31.91 56.92 23.15
C ARG A 76 -32.94 56.20 22.25
N PRO A 77 -34.12 55.82 22.80
CA PRO A 77 -34.99 54.82 22.18
C PRO A 77 -36.01 55.42 21.20
N VAL A 78 -36.50 54.55 20.31
CA VAL A 78 -37.78 54.73 19.59
C VAL A 78 -38.75 53.70 20.14
N ALA A 79 -39.95 54.14 20.53
CA ALA A 79 -40.97 53.27 21.11
C ALA A 79 -41.89 52.67 20.04
N CYS A 80 -42.15 51.37 20.12
CA CYS A 80 -43.22 50.73 19.36
C CYS A 80 -44.56 50.87 20.11
N PRO A 81 -45.65 51.35 19.46
CA PRO A 81 -46.99 51.15 19.98
C PRO A 81 -47.45 49.70 19.75
N HIS A 82 -48.30 49.19 20.66
CA HIS A 82 -48.92 47.86 20.65
C HIS A 82 -48.00 46.64 20.83
N CYS A 83 -47.81 46.27 22.10
CA CYS A 83 -47.42 44.91 22.52
C CYS A 83 -48.63 44.19 23.13
N GLN A 84 -49.12 43.12 22.49
CA GLN A 84 -49.86 42.00 23.11
C GLN A 84 -49.68 40.77 22.19
N GLY A 85 -49.30 39.58 22.65
CA GLY A 85 -48.75 39.17 23.95
C GLY A 85 -48.49 37.65 23.94
N GLY A 86 -47.33 37.16 24.39
CA GLY A 86 -47.00 35.73 24.28
C GLY A 86 -45.57 35.33 24.70
N THR A 87 -45.36 35.23 26.02
CA THR A 87 -44.31 34.47 26.75
C THR A 87 -42.96 34.14 26.09
N ASP A 88 -41.88 34.62 26.70
CA ASP A 88 -40.49 34.52 26.24
C ASP A 88 -39.88 33.12 26.16
N LYS A 89 -39.02 32.92 25.14
CA LYS A 89 -37.56 32.83 25.35
C LYS A 89 -36.79 33.06 24.04
N PRO A 90 -35.68 33.83 24.05
CA PRO A 90 -34.84 33.99 22.87
C PRO A 90 -34.07 32.69 22.55
N ALA A 91 -33.80 32.46 21.27
CA ALA A 91 -32.99 31.32 20.84
C ALA A 91 -31.57 31.42 21.41
N ALA A 92 -31.18 30.44 22.22
CA ALA A 92 -29.83 30.37 22.76
C ALA A 92 -28.82 30.15 21.63
N PHE A 93 -27.68 30.84 21.72
CA PHE A 93 -26.50 30.57 20.92
C PHE A 93 -26.10 29.11 21.16
N ILE A 94 -26.11 28.25 20.13
CA ILE A 94 -25.73 26.84 20.28
C ILE A 94 -24.21 26.77 20.42
N GLU A 95 -23.75 26.97 21.65
CA GLU A 95 -22.41 26.63 22.09
C GLU A 95 -22.14 25.16 21.74
N SER A 96 -21.00 24.91 21.09
CA SER A 96 -20.71 23.60 20.53
C SER A 96 -20.48 22.58 21.64
N GLN A 97 -21.51 21.79 21.96
CA GLN A 97 -21.40 20.69 22.91
C GLN A 97 -20.19 19.82 22.53
N PRO A 98 -19.24 19.56 23.46
CA PRO A 98 -18.18 18.62 23.19
C PRO A 98 -18.80 17.25 22.89
N LEU A 99 -18.26 16.54 21.90
CA LEU A 99 -18.77 15.24 21.47
C LEU A 99 -18.54 14.23 22.60
N ASN A 100 -19.50 14.10 23.50
CA ASN A 100 -19.38 13.31 24.72
C ASN A 100 -19.56 11.82 24.39
N VAL A 101 -18.52 11.20 23.81
CA VAL A 101 -18.47 9.77 23.46
C VAL A 101 -18.24 8.94 24.72
N ASP A 102 -19.10 9.11 25.72
CA ASP A 102 -19.10 8.32 26.96
C ASP A 102 -19.92 7.04 26.75
N LEU A 103 -19.55 6.30 25.71
CA LEU A 103 -20.01 4.95 25.42
C LEU A 103 -18.90 3.98 25.78
N ALA A 104 -18.58 3.92 27.08
CA ALA A 104 -17.69 2.95 27.69
C ALA A 104 -18.33 1.54 27.82
N GLU A 105 -19.15 1.15 26.85
CA GLU A 105 -19.55 -0.25 26.67
C GLU A 105 -18.26 -1.08 26.51
N ARG A 106 -18.07 -2.07 27.40
CA ARG A 106 -16.87 -2.91 27.35
C ARG A 106 -16.79 -3.55 25.97
N LEU A 107 -15.58 -3.63 25.42
CA LEU A 107 -15.35 -4.51 24.27
C LEU A 107 -15.82 -5.91 24.68
N PRO A 108 -16.66 -6.60 23.89
CA PRO A 108 -17.09 -7.95 24.25
C PRO A 108 -15.85 -8.82 24.41
N ASP A 109 -15.69 -9.43 25.59
CA ASP A 109 -14.51 -10.20 25.94
C ASP A 109 -14.21 -11.23 24.86
N PHE A 110 -12.99 -11.23 24.32
CA PHE A 110 -12.61 -12.12 23.23
C PHE A 110 -12.66 -13.56 23.74
N PRO A 111 -13.60 -14.40 23.27
CA PRO A 111 -13.81 -15.71 23.87
C PRO A 111 -12.69 -16.64 23.43
N GLY A 112 -11.77 -16.93 24.35
CA GLY A 112 -10.70 -17.91 24.16
C GLY A 112 -9.82 -17.65 22.94
N THR A 113 -9.08 -16.54 22.93
CA THR A 113 -7.89 -16.46 22.07
C THR A 113 -6.99 -17.66 22.35
N PRO A 114 -6.55 -18.44 21.35
CA PRO A 114 -5.57 -19.48 21.57
C PRO A 114 -4.29 -18.89 22.16
N GLY A 115 -3.52 -19.71 22.89
CA GLY A 115 -2.33 -19.29 23.65
C GLY A 115 -1.11 -18.89 22.81
N TYR A 116 -1.33 -18.13 21.74
CA TYR A 116 -0.27 -17.58 20.90
C TYR A 116 0.53 -16.54 21.67
N GLY A 117 1.82 -16.81 21.87
CA GLY A 117 2.76 -15.80 22.35
C GLY A 117 2.78 -14.60 21.41
N LEU A 118 2.76 -13.41 21.98
CA LEU A 118 3.11 -12.19 21.25
C LEU A 118 4.59 -12.26 20.83
N LEU A 119 4.93 -11.58 19.73
CA LEU A 119 6.31 -11.31 19.35
C LEU A 119 6.99 -10.42 20.40
N ASP A 120 8.32 -10.33 20.36
CA ASP A 120 9.06 -9.37 21.17
C ASP A 120 8.51 -7.95 20.98
N LYS A 121 8.39 -7.21 22.08
CA LYS A 121 7.81 -5.86 22.11
C LYS A 121 8.51 -4.92 21.13
N GLU A 122 9.81 -5.10 20.98
CA GLU A 122 10.72 -4.37 20.10
C GLU A 122 10.38 -4.56 18.61
N LEU A 123 9.75 -5.69 18.23
CA LEU A 123 9.28 -5.94 16.86
C LEU A 123 8.01 -5.13 16.55
N TYR A 124 7.07 -4.99 17.49
CA TYR A 124 5.90 -4.12 17.28
C TYR A 124 6.26 -2.64 17.25
N LEU A 125 7.15 -2.21 18.16
CA LEU A 125 7.52 -0.80 18.31
C LEU A 125 8.60 -0.34 17.30
N GLY A 126 9.44 -1.25 16.81
CA GLY A 126 10.57 -0.97 15.92
C GLY A 126 10.20 -0.37 14.55
N ALA A 127 11.21 0.02 13.78
CA ALA A 127 11.02 0.70 12.49
C ALA A 127 10.46 -0.21 11.37
N ARG A 128 10.52 -1.55 11.54
CA ARG A 128 9.88 -2.52 10.65
C ARG A 128 8.41 -2.73 11.06
N LYS A 129 7.51 -2.96 10.10
CA LYS A 129 6.09 -3.25 10.34
C LYS A 129 5.61 -4.48 9.58
N SER A 130 4.79 -5.29 10.25
CA SER A 130 4.02 -6.39 9.68
C SER A 130 2.55 -6.00 9.51
N ILE A 131 1.98 -6.21 8.32
CA ILE A 131 0.56 -6.03 8.00
C ILE A 131 -0.13 -7.38 7.82
N CYS A 132 -1.30 -7.55 8.44
CA CYS A 132 -2.17 -8.69 8.20
C CYS A 132 -3.56 -8.22 7.75
N LEU A 133 -4.13 -8.84 6.72
CA LEU A 133 -5.48 -8.49 6.26
C LEU A 133 -6.49 -9.59 6.59
N PHE A 134 -7.52 -9.23 7.36
CA PHE A 134 -8.66 -10.10 7.63
C PHE A 134 -9.73 -9.88 6.56
N ARG A 135 -9.97 -10.87 5.71
CA ARG A 135 -10.94 -10.78 4.62
C ARG A 135 -12.28 -11.34 5.08
N ALA A 136 -13.24 -10.46 5.33
CA ALA A 136 -14.53 -10.79 5.94
C ALA A 136 -15.23 -11.97 5.23
N LYS A 137 -15.32 -11.91 3.90
CA LYS A 137 -15.89 -12.95 3.02
C LYS A 137 -15.24 -14.35 3.09
N ASN A 138 -14.10 -14.48 3.76
CA ASN A 138 -13.37 -15.74 3.97
C ASN A 138 -13.42 -16.20 5.45
N SER A 139 -14.07 -15.43 6.34
CA SER A 139 -14.50 -15.89 7.66
C SER A 139 -15.47 -17.07 7.51
N GLY A 140 -15.42 -18.02 8.43
CA GLY A 140 -16.22 -19.25 8.37
C GLY A 140 -15.57 -20.41 7.61
N LEU A 141 -14.41 -20.22 6.97
CA LEU A 141 -13.63 -21.31 6.38
C LEU A 141 -13.23 -22.34 7.44
N ASN A 142 -13.75 -23.56 7.38
CA ASN A 142 -13.31 -24.65 8.25
C ASN A 142 -12.14 -25.43 7.62
N ARG A 143 -11.17 -25.80 8.46
CA ARG A 143 -10.03 -26.68 8.18
C ARG A 143 -9.73 -27.51 9.42
N HIS A 144 -9.69 -28.83 9.25
CA HIS A 144 -9.37 -29.78 10.33
C HIS A 144 -10.20 -29.59 11.62
N GLY A 145 -11.44 -29.12 11.49
CA GLY A 145 -12.35 -28.82 12.61
C GLY A 145 -12.25 -27.37 13.13
N ILE A 146 -11.16 -26.66 12.86
CA ILE A 146 -10.95 -25.26 13.24
C ILE A 146 -11.59 -24.34 12.18
N THR A 147 -12.31 -23.30 12.61
CA THR A 147 -12.94 -22.32 11.71
C THR A 147 -12.16 -21.01 11.72
N TYR A 148 -11.67 -20.56 10.56
CA TYR A 148 -11.04 -19.25 10.42
C TYR A 148 -12.04 -18.13 10.71
N ASN A 149 -11.73 -17.31 11.72
CA ASN A 149 -12.52 -16.15 12.12
C ASN A 149 -11.64 -15.18 12.95
N LEU A 150 -12.25 -14.18 13.59
CA LEU A 150 -11.54 -13.20 14.42
C LEU A 150 -10.69 -13.80 15.56
N SER A 151 -11.11 -14.92 16.16
CA SER A 151 -10.36 -15.58 17.26
C SER A 151 -9.14 -16.38 16.77
N THR A 152 -9.09 -16.77 15.48
CA THR A 152 -7.95 -17.50 14.91
C THR A 152 -7.00 -16.58 14.15
N PHE A 153 -7.50 -15.49 13.55
CA PHE A 153 -6.72 -14.51 12.77
C PHE A 153 -5.39 -14.15 13.47
N PRO A 154 -4.23 -14.09 12.77
CA PRO A 154 -2.91 -14.11 13.40
C PRO A 154 -2.47 -12.77 14.01
N TYR A 155 -3.36 -12.04 14.69
CA TYR A 155 -3.14 -10.71 15.29
C TYR A 155 -1.87 -10.59 16.15
N HIS A 156 -1.36 -11.72 16.66
CA HIS A 156 -0.13 -11.79 17.46
C HIS A 156 1.14 -11.61 16.61
N LEU A 157 1.14 -11.88 15.30
CA LEU A 157 2.30 -11.66 14.43
C LEU A 157 2.31 -10.27 13.76
N CYS A 158 1.21 -9.51 13.93
CA CYS A 158 0.92 -8.30 13.17
C CYS A 158 1.20 -7.04 14.01
N THR A 159 1.85 -6.03 13.41
CA THR A 159 1.88 -4.66 13.98
C THR A 159 0.65 -3.84 13.57
N HIS A 160 0.11 -4.14 12.38
CA HIS A 160 -1.02 -3.47 11.77
C HIS A 160 -1.98 -4.55 11.24
N ALA A 161 -3.26 -4.46 11.57
CA ALA A 161 -4.29 -5.36 11.04
C ALA A 161 -5.38 -4.57 10.30
N ILE A 162 -5.71 -4.96 9.08
CA ILE A 162 -6.71 -4.29 8.24
C ILE A 162 -7.91 -5.22 8.06
N TYR A 163 -9.10 -4.77 8.46
CA TYR A 163 -10.35 -5.44 8.17
C TYR A 163 -10.77 -5.13 6.73
N TRP A 164 -10.96 -6.16 5.89
CA TRP A 164 -11.22 -6.02 4.46
C TRP A 164 -12.57 -6.66 4.10
N HIS A 165 -13.63 -5.91 3.80
CA HIS A 165 -13.70 -4.45 3.61
C HIS A 165 -15.11 -3.89 3.84
N ALA A 166 -15.21 -2.57 3.98
CA ALA A 166 -16.45 -1.80 3.82
C ALA A 166 -16.66 -1.32 2.37
N THR A 167 -17.91 -1.05 2.01
CA THR A 167 -18.36 -0.43 0.74
C THR A 167 -18.85 1.00 0.99
N VAL A 168 -19.10 1.82 -0.06
CA VAL A 168 -19.58 3.20 0.11
C VAL A 168 -21.00 3.36 -0.44
N ASP A 169 -21.97 3.60 0.44
CA ASP A 169 -23.38 3.71 0.08
C ASP A 169 -23.71 4.99 -0.73
N ARG A 170 -24.94 5.06 -1.26
CA ARG A 170 -25.44 6.23 -2.02
C ARG A 170 -25.58 7.52 -1.19
N THR A 171 -25.47 7.44 0.14
CA THR A 171 -25.47 8.60 1.06
C THR A 171 -24.06 9.04 1.45
N ASN A 172 -23.05 8.45 0.80
CA ASN A 172 -21.61 8.62 1.03
C ASN A 172 -21.19 8.19 2.45
N GLN A 173 -21.64 7.00 2.89
CA GLN A 173 -21.29 6.36 4.16
C GLN A 173 -20.60 5.01 3.96
N LEU A 174 -19.76 4.64 4.93
CA LEU A 174 -19.25 3.28 5.04
C LEU A 174 -20.40 2.33 5.37
N ARG A 175 -20.45 1.19 4.67
CA ARG A 175 -21.46 0.14 4.82
C ARG A 175 -20.79 -1.22 4.76
N ALA A 176 -21.42 -2.24 5.32
CA ALA A 176 -20.99 -3.63 5.15
C ALA A 176 -20.69 -3.99 3.68
N GLY A 177 -19.61 -4.73 3.47
CA GLY A 177 -19.37 -5.51 2.26
C GLY A 177 -19.99 -6.91 2.38
N ASP A 178 -19.94 -7.49 3.57
CA ASP A 178 -20.51 -8.80 3.92
C ASP A 178 -21.47 -8.64 5.11
N LEU A 179 -22.79 -8.71 4.88
CA LEU A 179 -23.79 -8.47 5.93
C LEU A 179 -23.72 -9.50 7.07
N GLU A 180 -23.35 -10.74 6.77
CA GLU A 180 -23.28 -11.82 7.75
C GLU A 180 -22.07 -11.60 8.67
N VAL A 181 -20.89 -11.40 8.09
CA VAL A 181 -19.66 -11.26 8.89
C VAL A 181 -19.54 -9.87 9.52
N ASP A 182 -19.84 -8.80 8.78
CA ASP A 182 -19.66 -7.42 9.26
C ASP A 182 -20.70 -7.03 10.32
N VAL A 183 -21.96 -7.47 10.14
CA VAL A 183 -23.11 -7.01 10.94
C VAL A 183 -23.66 -8.12 11.84
N VAL A 184 -24.04 -9.29 11.32
CA VAL A 184 -24.68 -10.36 12.12
C VAL A 184 -23.70 -10.94 13.14
N GLN A 185 -22.47 -11.27 12.71
CA GLN A 185 -21.39 -11.74 13.59
C GLN A 185 -20.64 -10.59 14.30
N HIS A 186 -21.10 -9.35 14.08
CA HIS A 186 -20.57 -8.10 14.61
C HIS A 186 -19.09 -7.82 14.27
N GLY A 187 -18.60 -8.29 13.11
CA GLY A 187 -17.20 -8.20 12.69
C GLY A 187 -16.58 -6.80 12.82
N PHE A 188 -17.28 -5.76 12.36
CA PHE A 188 -16.82 -4.36 12.48
C PHE A 188 -16.67 -3.87 13.93
N ARG A 189 -17.53 -4.33 14.85
CA ARG A 189 -17.45 -3.96 16.28
C ARG A 189 -16.42 -4.79 17.04
N ARG A 190 -16.22 -6.05 16.63
CA ARG A 190 -15.35 -7.01 17.33
C ARG A 190 -13.90 -6.92 16.90
N PHE A 191 -13.57 -6.65 15.63
CA PHE A 191 -12.19 -6.62 15.16
C PHE A 191 -11.27 -5.65 15.93
N PRO A 192 -11.71 -4.43 16.31
CA PRO A 192 -10.89 -3.55 17.15
C PRO A 192 -10.62 -4.08 18.57
N GLY A 193 -11.39 -5.07 19.03
CA GLY A 193 -11.18 -5.80 20.28
C GLY A 193 -9.93 -6.68 20.30
N LEU A 194 -9.32 -6.96 19.14
CA LEU A 194 -8.02 -7.65 19.05
C LEU A 194 -6.92 -6.91 19.83
N LYS A 195 -7.06 -5.60 20.02
CA LYS A 195 -6.14 -4.77 20.83
C LYS A 195 -6.15 -5.14 22.33
N SER A 196 -7.15 -5.86 22.82
CA SER A 196 -7.14 -6.42 24.18
C SER A 196 -6.17 -7.61 24.32
N ALA A 197 -5.91 -8.34 23.23
CA ALA A 197 -4.99 -9.48 23.21
C ALA A 197 -3.59 -9.12 22.70
N ASN A 198 -3.48 -8.14 21.79
CA ASN A 198 -2.21 -7.50 21.41
C ASN A 198 -2.31 -5.97 21.60
N PRO A 199 -1.91 -5.43 22.76
CA PRO A 199 -1.97 -3.98 23.04
C PRO A 199 -1.08 -3.10 22.14
N PHE A 200 -0.18 -3.67 21.34
CA PHE A 200 0.67 -2.95 20.39
C PHE A 200 0.09 -2.93 18.96
N LEU A 201 -1.00 -3.67 18.71
CA LEU A 201 -1.64 -3.75 17.41
C LEU A 201 -2.38 -2.45 17.04
N ARG A 202 -2.17 -1.96 15.82
CA ARG A 202 -3.02 -0.93 15.21
C ARG A 202 -4.05 -1.58 14.29
N VAL A 203 -5.32 -1.20 14.41
CA VAL A 203 -6.44 -1.79 13.65
C VAL A 203 -7.09 -0.77 12.71
N PHE A 204 -7.32 -1.15 11.46
CA PHE A 204 -7.84 -0.26 10.41
C PHE A 204 -9.02 -0.89 9.67
N ILE A 205 -9.94 -0.06 9.18
CA ILE A 205 -10.97 -0.48 8.22
C ILE A 205 -10.49 -0.21 6.79
N GLY A 206 -10.55 -1.23 5.94
CA GLY A 206 -10.32 -1.11 4.50
C GLY A 206 -11.62 -0.82 3.74
N VAL A 207 -11.53 -0.04 2.67
CA VAL A 207 -12.66 0.32 1.80
C VAL A 207 -12.38 -0.09 0.35
N GLU A 208 -13.23 -0.93 -0.21
CA GLU A 208 -13.15 -1.43 -1.59
C GLU A 208 -14.50 -1.22 -2.27
N ASP A 209 -14.63 -0.08 -2.94
CA ASP A 209 -15.77 0.25 -3.80
C ASP A 209 -15.30 1.31 -4.81
N ASP A 210 -14.87 0.87 -5.98
CA ASP A 210 -14.38 1.76 -7.04
C ASP A 210 -15.42 2.80 -7.44
N SER A 211 -16.70 2.41 -7.47
CA SER A 211 -17.81 3.31 -7.80
C SER A 211 -18.05 4.36 -6.70
N GLY A 212 -17.88 3.95 -5.46
CA GLY A 212 -17.94 4.73 -4.24
C GLY A 212 -16.82 5.76 -4.15
N LEU A 213 -15.59 5.29 -4.17
CA LEU A 213 -14.39 6.10 -4.03
C LEU A 213 -14.18 7.04 -5.24
N HIS A 214 -14.58 6.62 -6.45
CA HIS A 214 -14.69 7.52 -7.59
C HIS A 214 -15.74 8.62 -7.36
N ARG A 215 -16.97 8.25 -6.98
CA ARG A 215 -18.08 9.21 -6.72
C ARG A 215 -17.68 10.25 -5.67
N VAL A 216 -17.21 9.82 -4.49
CA VAL A 216 -16.96 10.75 -3.38
C VAL A 216 -15.74 11.65 -3.60
N SER A 217 -14.82 11.27 -4.50
CA SER A 217 -13.70 12.14 -4.90
C SER A 217 -14.03 13.13 -6.02
N GLN A 218 -15.17 13.03 -6.73
CA GLN A 218 -15.45 13.93 -7.86
C GLN A 218 -15.72 15.38 -7.46
N ASP A 219 -16.33 15.64 -6.31
CA ASP A 219 -16.69 16.99 -5.87
C ASP A 219 -16.40 17.24 -4.38
N SER A 220 -16.31 18.53 -4.02
CA SER A 220 -15.95 18.99 -2.68
C SER A 220 -17.00 18.64 -1.61
N SER A 221 -18.29 18.70 -1.96
CA SER A 221 -19.38 18.39 -1.03
C SER A 221 -19.40 16.90 -0.71
N SER A 222 -19.29 16.04 -1.73
CA SER A 222 -19.17 14.59 -1.51
C SER A 222 -17.90 14.22 -0.76
N THR A 223 -16.77 14.88 -1.04
CA THR A 223 -15.50 14.68 -0.31
C THR A 223 -15.64 15.02 1.17
N VAL A 224 -16.19 16.20 1.51
CA VAL A 224 -16.40 16.63 2.91
C VAL A 224 -17.40 15.71 3.63
N ASN A 225 -18.53 15.40 2.98
CA ASN A 225 -19.57 14.54 3.51
C ASN A 225 -19.04 13.13 3.84
N PHE A 226 -18.38 12.47 2.87
CA PHE A 226 -17.74 11.17 3.07
C PHE A 226 -16.66 11.22 4.16
N THR A 227 -15.84 12.28 4.19
CA THR A 227 -14.78 12.46 5.20
C THR A 227 -15.35 12.52 6.61
N LEU A 228 -16.35 13.38 6.85
CA LEU A 228 -16.92 13.60 8.17
C LEU A 228 -17.68 12.36 8.67
N LYS A 229 -18.42 11.69 7.80
CA LYS A 229 -19.14 10.46 8.15
C LYS A 229 -18.19 9.27 8.37
N SER A 230 -17.12 9.14 7.56
CA SER A 230 -16.08 8.11 7.77
C SER A 230 -15.30 8.35 9.07
N LEU A 231 -14.97 9.61 9.38
CA LEU A 231 -14.32 9.97 10.65
C LEU A 231 -15.19 9.56 11.86
N ARG A 232 -16.49 9.90 11.81
CA ARG A 232 -17.46 9.48 12.83
C ARG A 232 -17.47 7.95 12.99
N TRP A 233 -17.63 7.22 11.88
CA TRP A 233 -17.68 5.76 11.89
C TRP A 233 -16.41 5.13 12.51
N VAL A 234 -15.22 5.61 12.12
CA VAL A 234 -13.92 5.12 12.62
C VAL A 234 -13.77 5.37 14.13
N VAL A 235 -14.21 6.53 14.62
CA VAL A 235 -14.20 6.87 16.06
C VAL A 235 -15.20 6.02 16.84
N GLU A 236 -16.44 5.90 16.37
CA GLU A 236 -17.51 5.12 17.01
C GLU A 236 -17.14 3.64 17.14
N HIS A 237 -16.50 3.06 16.12
CA HIS A 237 -16.04 1.68 16.11
C HIS A 237 -14.64 1.48 16.71
N ARG A 238 -13.97 2.53 17.24
CA ARG A 238 -12.66 2.47 17.92
C ARG A 238 -11.48 1.96 17.06
N TYR A 239 -11.55 2.13 15.74
CA TYR A 239 -10.44 1.88 14.81
C TYR A 239 -9.37 2.99 14.89
N ASP A 240 -8.13 2.67 14.53
CA ASP A 240 -6.97 3.59 14.56
C ASP A 240 -6.75 4.32 13.22
N GLY A 241 -7.59 4.05 12.22
CA GLY A 241 -7.57 4.71 10.92
C GLY A 241 -8.35 3.96 9.83
N ILE A 242 -8.17 4.41 8.59
CA ILE A 242 -8.87 3.93 7.40
C ILE A 242 -7.92 3.74 6.21
N PHE A 243 -8.10 2.67 5.44
CA PHE A 243 -7.39 2.40 4.20
C PHE A 243 -8.37 2.43 3.01
N LEU A 244 -8.02 3.17 1.96
CA LEU A 244 -8.88 3.34 0.77
C LEU A 244 -8.26 2.64 -0.45
N ARG A 245 -9.01 1.78 -1.15
CA ARG A 245 -8.57 1.20 -2.43
C ARG A 245 -8.46 2.30 -3.50
N TRP A 246 -7.24 2.57 -3.95
CA TRP A 246 -6.99 3.55 -5.02
C TRP A 246 -6.95 2.84 -6.36
N THR A 247 -8.09 2.73 -7.03
CA THR A 247 -8.12 2.31 -8.44
C THR A 247 -7.92 3.52 -9.36
N PRO A 248 -6.88 3.53 -10.20
CA PRO A 248 -6.67 4.60 -11.17
C PRO A 248 -7.59 4.42 -12.40
N PRO A 249 -8.10 5.51 -13.01
CA PRO A 249 -8.96 5.41 -14.18
C PRO A 249 -8.20 4.87 -15.40
N MET A 250 -8.76 3.86 -16.08
CA MET A 250 -8.11 3.17 -17.21
C MET A 250 -7.82 4.05 -18.45
N LYS A 251 -8.33 5.29 -18.49
CA LYS A 251 -8.12 6.25 -19.59
C LYS A 251 -8.09 7.68 -19.05
N ASN A 252 -6.98 8.39 -19.24
CA ASN A 252 -6.73 9.85 -19.27
C ASN A 252 -7.45 10.82 -18.30
N GLY A 253 -8.25 10.36 -17.34
CA GLY A 253 -8.91 11.19 -16.35
C GLY A 253 -7.98 11.57 -15.21
N SER A 254 -8.01 12.83 -14.77
CA SER A 254 -7.35 13.25 -13.54
C SER A 254 -8.07 12.62 -12.34
N SER A 255 -7.43 11.62 -11.73
CA SER A 255 -7.94 11.02 -10.50
C SER A 255 -7.88 12.05 -9.37
N LYS A 256 -9.04 12.50 -8.87
CA LYS A 256 -9.14 13.37 -7.68
C LYS A 256 -8.96 12.61 -6.37
N PHE A 257 -8.72 11.31 -6.43
CA PHE A 257 -8.53 10.45 -5.26
C PHE A 257 -7.37 10.90 -4.33
N PRO A 258 -6.20 11.37 -4.80
CA PRO A 258 -5.19 11.94 -3.91
C PRO A 258 -5.69 13.15 -3.13
N SER A 259 -6.54 13.99 -3.74
CA SER A 259 -7.17 15.13 -3.06
C SER A 259 -8.15 14.69 -1.98
N LEU A 260 -8.93 13.62 -2.21
CA LEU A 260 -9.77 12.97 -1.21
C LEU A 260 -8.92 12.44 -0.04
N ALA A 261 -7.88 11.65 -0.31
CA ALA A 261 -7.02 11.07 0.71
C ALA A 261 -6.32 12.16 1.56
N VAL A 262 -5.81 13.22 0.93
CA VAL A 262 -5.20 14.36 1.64
C VAL A 262 -6.24 15.17 2.43
N HIS A 263 -7.47 15.34 1.93
CA HIS A 263 -8.54 15.98 2.69
C HIS A 263 -8.94 15.15 3.93
N MET A 264 -9.10 13.83 3.76
CA MET A 264 -9.38 12.92 4.86
C MET A 264 -8.26 12.94 5.90
N LEU A 265 -6.99 12.81 5.50
CA LEU A 265 -5.85 12.85 6.41
C LEU A 265 -5.82 14.15 7.24
N ARG A 266 -6.01 15.31 6.58
CA ARG A 266 -6.04 16.62 7.25
C ARG A 266 -7.19 16.76 8.24
N THR A 267 -8.35 16.18 7.96
CA THR A 267 -9.52 16.25 8.84
C THR A 267 -9.43 15.23 9.98
N PHE A 268 -8.95 14.02 9.71
CA PHE A 268 -8.72 12.98 10.73
C PHE A 268 -7.70 13.48 11.76
N LYS A 269 -6.50 13.89 11.33
CA LYS A 269 -5.40 14.37 12.20
C LYS A 269 -5.75 15.57 13.09
N ARG A 270 -6.78 16.34 12.76
CA ARG A 270 -7.26 17.48 13.58
C ARG A 270 -8.12 17.06 14.77
N VAL A 271 -8.80 15.92 14.67
CA VAL A 271 -9.80 15.46 15.66
C VAL A 271 -9.23 14.34 16.53
N ARG A 272 -8.39 13.47 15.95
CA ARG A 272 -7.67 12.39 16.64
C ARG A 272 -6.38 12.07 15.87
N HIS A 273 -5.41 11.39 16.48
CA HIS A 273 -4.24 10.85 15.78
C HIS A 273 -4.59 9.56 14.99
N LEU A 274 -5.59 9.65 14.11
CA LEU A 274 -6.05 8.57 13.23
C LEU A 274 -5.31 8.62 11.89
N SER A 275 -4.83 7.47 11.43
CA SER A 275 -4.17 7.36 10.13
C SER A 275 -5.19 7.34 8.98
N VAL A 276 -4.78 7.86 7.84
CA VAL A 276 -5.40 7.57 6.54
C VAL A 276 -4.33 6.93 5.67
N GLY A 277 -4.66 5.81 5.05
CA GLY A 277 -3.78 5.08 4.14
C GLY A 277 -4.48 4.71 2.84
N VAL A 278 -3.71 4.16 1.91
CA VAL A 278 -4.21 3.74 0.59
C VAL A 278 -3.73 2.34 0.23
N VAL A 279 -4.59 1.60 -0.47
CA VAL A 279 -4.27 0.29 -1.06
C VAL A 279 -4.17 0.44 -2.56
N MET A 280 -3.06 -0.04 -3.14
CA MET A 280 -2.68 0.19 -4.53
C MET A 280 -2.62 -1.11 -5.34
N PRO A 281 -3.61 -1.40 -6.21
CA PRO A 281 -3.56 -2.56 -7.10
C PRO A 281 -2.69 -2.34 -8.35
N VAL A 282 -1.71 -3.22 -8.57
CA VAL A 282 -0.69 -3.05 -9.63
C VAL A 282 -0.90 -4.04 -10.79
N TYR A 283 -2.06 -3.96 -11.44
CA TYR A 283 -2.46 -4.87 -12.53
C TYR A 283 -1.46 -4.93 -13.70
N SER A 284 -0.91 -3.78 -14.13
CA SER A 284 0.00 -3.66 -15.27
C SER A 284 1.41 -3.23 -14.85
N THR A 285 2.35 -3.21 -15.81
CA THR A 285 3.73 -2.72 -15.60
C THR A 285 3.88 -1.20 -15.70
N SER A 286 2.78 -0.47 -15.97
CA SER A 286 2.71 0.99 -16.04
C SER A 286 2.19 1.56 -14.73
N VAL A 287 3.09 1.77 -13.78
CA VAL A 287 2.83 2.55 -12.54
C VAL A 287 2.43 4.00 -12.84
N ASP A 288 2.58 4.44 -14.09
CA ASP A 288 2.20 5.73 -14.66
C ASP A 288 0.75 6.12 -14.37
N PHE A 289 -0.16 5.15 -14.33
CA PHE A 289 -1.59 5.35 -14.04
C PHE A 289 -1.90 5.98 -12.66
N TYR A 290 -0.93 6.01 -11.73
CA TYR A 290 -1.05 6.69 -10.43
C TYR A 290 -0.52 8.14 -10.47
N PRO A 291 -1.34 9.17 -10.78
CA PRO A 291 -0.91 10.56 -10.69
C PRO A 291 -0.58 10.94 -9.24
N ASP A 292 0.37 11.84 -9.04
CA ASP A 292 0.74 12.37 -7.72
C ASP A 292 1.16 11.34 -6.65
N LEU A 293 1.53 10.10 -7.03
CA LEU A 293 1.95 9.05 -6.08
C LEU A 293 3.03 9.54 -5.11
N SER A 294 4.12 10.11 -5.62
CA SER A 294 5.24 10.60 -4.81
C SER A 294 4.84 11.75 -3.89
N ASN A 295 4.01 12.67 -4.37
CA ASN A 295 3.43 13.74 -3.56
C ASN A 295 2.54 13.20 -2.43
N LEU A 296 1.72 12.17 -2.71
CA LEU A 296 0.83 11.56 -1.74
C LEU A 296 1.61 10.78 -0.67
N VAL A 297 2.59 9.96 -1.08
CA VAL A 297 3.43 9.17 -0.15
C VAL A 297 4.19 10.07 0.84
N ASN A 298 4.65 11.24 0.40
CA ASN A 298 5.32 12.23 1.25
C ASN A 298 4.37 12.99 2.22
N ILE A 299 3.05 12.85 2.07
CA ILE A 299 2.03 13.50 2.91
C ILE A 299 1.36 12.50 3.86
N LEU A 300 1.16 11.26 3.41
CA LEU A 300 0.67 10.17 4.25
C LEU A 300 1.66 9.82 5.37
N GLU A 301 1.20 9.02 6.34
CA GLU A 301 2.10 8.51 7.39
C GLU A 301 2.99 7.38 6.84
N PRO A 302 4.17 7.14 7.44
CA PRO A 302 4.96 5.96 7.14
C PRO A 302 4.12 4.69 7.16
N HIS A 303 4.43 3.74 6.29
CA HIS A 303 3.75 2.45 6.20
C HIS A 303 2.24 2.52 5.85
N SER A 304 1.72 3.69 5.47
CA SER A 304 0.30 3.90 5.13
C SER A 304 -0.01 3.74 3.63
N VAL A 305 0.90 3.12 2.87
CA VAL A 305 0.71 2.83 1.44
C VAL A 305 0.98 1.35 1.20
N VAL A 306 -0.08 0.59 0.94
CA VAL A 306 -0.06 -0.88 0.85
C VAL A 306 -0.24 -1.31 -0.59
N VAL A 307 0.62 -2.19 -1.09
CA VAL A 307 0.44 -2.81 -2.41
C VAL A 307 -0.54 -3.97 -2.30
N ASP A 308 -1.58 -4.00 -3.14
CA ASP A 308 -2.47 -5.18 -3.26
C ASP A 308 -1.72 -6.25 -4.08
N PRO A 309 -1.35 -7.39 -3.47
CA PRO A 309 -0.56 -8.40 -4.15
C PRO A 309 -1.40 -9.18 -5.14
N LEU A 310 -2.69 -9.41 -4.89
CA LEU A 310 -3.58 -10.13 -5.80
C LEU A 310 -3.73 -9.39 -7.14
N ALA A 311 -3.68 -8.06 -7.11
CA ALA A 311 -3.60 -7.25 -8.32
C ALA A 311 -2.17 -7.21 -8.93
N ALA A 312 -1.12 -7.24 -8.11
CA ALA A 312 0.27 -7.27 -8.59
C ALA A 312 0.63 -8.61 -9.27
N THR A 313 0.08 -9.72 -8.78
CA THR A 313 0.29 -11.08 -9.28
C THR A 313 -0.62 -11.40 -10.47
N SER A 314 -1.81 -10.79 -10.54
CA SER A 314 -2.78 -10.98 -11.62
C SER A 314 -2.26 -10.53 -13.00
N THR A 315 -2.62 -11.31 -14.02
CA THR A 315 -2.33 -11.08 -15.43
C THR A 315 -3.53 -11.49 -16.32
N ASN A 316 -3.48 -11.10 -17.59
CA ASN A 316 -4.45 -11.56 -18.61
C ASN A 316 -4.25 -13.03 -19.05
N SER A 317 -3.26 -13.74 -18.52
CA SER A 317 -2.98 -15.14 -18.84
C SER A 317 -3.29 -16.04 -17.65
N TYR A 318 -4.33 -16.86 -17.79
CA TYR A 318 -4.75 -17.87 -16.82
C TYR A 318 -3.62 -18.76 -16.31
N PHE A 319 -2.66 -19.12 -17.18
CA PHE A 319 -1.47 -19.90 -16.81
C PHE A 319 -0.44 -19.12 -15.99
N LYS A 320 -0.29 -17.80 -16.22
CA LYS A 320 0.56 -16.96 -15.37
C LYS A 320 -0.11 -16.69 -14.03
N ASN A 321 -1.44 -16.66 -13.96
CA ASN A 321 -2.19 -16.47 -12.71
C ASN A 321 -2.06 -17.66 -11.74
N LEU A 322 -1.57 -18.82 -12.20
CA LEU A 322 -1.14 -19.90 -11.32
C LEU A 322 0.13 -19.55 -10.53
N PHE A 323 1.04 -18.79 -11.13
CA PHE A 323 2.34 -18.46 -10.57
C PHE A 323 2.31 -17.00 -10.10
N PRO A 324 1.79 -16.71 -8.89
CA PRO A 324 1.56 -15.33 -8.47
C PRO A 324 2.83 -14.48 -8.56
N TYR A 325 3.97 -15.05 -8.18
CA TYR A 325 5.25 -14.36 -8.18
C TYR A 325 6.12 -14.77 -9.36
N THR A 326 6.39 -13.80 -10.22
CA THR A 326 7.31 -13.92 -11.36
C THR A 326 8.32 -12.76 -11.32
N PRO A 327 9.39 -12.79 -12.13
CA PRO A 327 10.28 -11.65 -12.29
C PRO A 327 9.54 -10.36 -12.69
N GLU A 328 8.47 -10.45 -13.49
CA GLU A 328 7.63 -9.30 -13.83
C GLU A 328 6.89 -8.72 -12.61
N THR A 329 6.43 -9.55 -11.66
CA THR A 329 5.83 -9.09 -10.39
C THR A 329 6.83 -8.30 -9.56
N LEU A 330 8.09 -8.75 -9.48
CA LEU A 330 9.16 -8.02 -8.80
C LEU A 330 9.53 -6.70 -9.51
N ILE A 331 9.53 -6.68 -10.84
CA ILE A 331 9.72 -5.46 -11.63
C ILE A 331 8.59 -4.45 -11.38
N LYS A 332 7.33 -4.89 -11.21
CA LYS A 332 6.23 -4.00 -10.78
C LYS A 332 6.53 -3.33 -9.44
N TYR A 333 7.01 -4.08 -8.45
CA TYR A 333 7.32 -3.56 -7.11
C TYR A 333 8.46 -2.53 -7.11
N GLY A 334 9.56 -2.81 -7.82
CA GLY A 334 10.69 -1.86 -7.94
C GLY A 334 10.33 -0.59 -8.73
N LYS A 335 9.50 -0.71 -9.77
CA LYS A 335 8.94 0.45 -10.48
C LYS A 335 8.06 1.32 -9.58
N LEU A 336 7.25 0.70 -8.72
CA LEU A 336 6.39 1.43 -7.79
C LEU A 336 7.21 2.22 -6.76
N LEU A 337 8.26 1.60 -6.20
CA LEU A 337 9.20 2.27 -5.30
C LEU A 337 9.86 3.47 -6.00
N SER A 338 10.47 3.22 -7.17
CA SER A 338 11.12 4.26 -7.97
C SER A 338 10.19 5.45 -8.22
N LYS A 339 8.94 5.20 -8.61
CA LYS A 339 7.94 6.26 -8.83
C LYS A 339 7.57 7.01 -7.55
N ALA A 340 7.48 6.35 -6.40
CA ALA A 340 7.25 7.02 -5.12
C ALA A 340 8.42 7.96 -4.74
N THR A 341 9.66 7.57 -5.02
CA THR A 341 10.87 8.36 -4.68
C THR A 341 11.08 9.59 -5.58
N MET A 342 10.47 9.65 -6.77
CA MET A 342 10.72 10.70 -7.78
C MET A 342 10.45 12.17 -7.35
N ALA A 343 9.80 12.43 -6.20
CA ALA A 343 9.57 13.80 -5.73
C ALA A 343 10.78 14.48 -5.05
N GLY A 344 11.92 13.79 -4.91
CA GLY A 344 13.16 14.41 -4.41
C GLY A 344 13.13 14.84 -2.93
N GLY A 345 12.18 14.32 -2.14
CA GLY A 345 11.91 14.75 -0.76
C GLY A 345 12.94 14.34 0.31
N GLY A 346 14.11 13.82 -0.09
CA GLY A 346 15.21 13.45 0.82
C GLY A 346 15.01 12.19 1.68
N THR A 347 13.78 11.71 1.85
CA THR A 347 13.45 10.48 2.59
C THR A 347 13.04 9.35 1.65
N ASN A 348 13.47 8.11 1.96
CA ASN A 348 13.01 6.94 1.22
C ASN A 348 11.55 6.61 1.57
N PRO A 349 10.64 6.46 0.59
CA PRO A 349 9.23 6.18 0.83
C PRO A 349 9.01 4.79 1.43
N THR A 350 8.28 4.73 2.54
CA THR A 350 8.03 3.49 3.31
C THR A 350 6.75 2.78 2.83
N LEU A 351 6.82 2.23 1.63
CA LEU A 351 5.76 1.38 1.05
C LEU A 351 5.70 0.02 1.75
N CYS A 352 4.50 -0.55 1.85
CA CYS A 352 4.22 -1.86 2.42
C CYS A 352 3.90 -2.89 1.34
N TYR A 353 4.63 -4.00 1.35
CA TYR A 353 4.51 -5.07 0.37
C TYR A 353 4.04 -6.38 1.03
N PRO A 354 2.73 -6.55 1.27
CA PRO A 354 2.19 -7.84 1.67
C PRO A 354 2.33 -8.88 0.54
N VAL A 355 2.43 -10.15 0.91
CA VAL A 355 2.42 -11.29 -0.01
C VAL A 355 1.15 -12.11 0.13
N SER A 356 0.70 -12.72 -0.96
CA SER A 356 -0.33 -13.75 -0.97
C SER A 356 0.34 -15.13 -0.88
N ILE A 357 -0.20 -15.96 -0.01
CA ILE A 357 0.24 -17.34 0.22
C ILE A 357 -0.77 -18.36 -0.32
N ALA A 358 -1.89 -17.89 -0.89
CA ALA A 358 -2.86 -18.70 -1.61
C ALA A 358 -2.20 -19.54 -2.72
N GLY A 359 -2.51 -20.83 -2.73
CA GLY A 359 -2.22 -21.71 -3.86
C GLY A 359 -3.32 -21.71 -4.91
N TYR A 360 -3.02 -22.04 -6.17
CA TYR A 360 -3.96 -22.05 -7.28
C TYR A 360 -4.00 -23.42 -7.98
N SER A 361 -5.20 -23.98 -8.12
CA SER A 361 -5.43 -25.35 -8.61
C SER A 361 -6.11 -25.39 -9.98
N LEU A 362 -5.76 -26.42 -10.76
CA LEU A 362 -6.31 -26.75 -12.07
C LEU A 362 -6.61 -28.23 -12.20
N ALA A 363 -7.54 -28.57 -13.10
CA ALA A 363 -7.59 -29.91 -13.68
C ALA A 363 -6.82 -30.02 -15.00
N LEU A 364 -6.35 -31.23 -15.23
CA LEU A 364 -5.63 -31.72 -16.39
C LEU A 364 -6.48 -32.75 -17.14
N ASP A 365 -6.26 -32.92 -18.43
CA ASP A 365 -6.85 -34.06 -19.16
C ASP A 365 -6.06 -35.36 -18.97
N GLN A 366 -4.82 -35.27 -18.48
CA GLN A 366 -3.88 -36.39 -18.28
C GLN A 366 -3.05 -36.18 -17.00
N SER A 367 -2.36 -37.21 -16.53
CA SER A 367 -1.63 -37.17 -15.25
C SER A 367 -0.14 -36.86 -15.38
N GLY A 368 0.40 -36.13 -14.39
CA GLY A 368 1.82 -35.84 -14.20
C GLY A 368 2.25 -34.41 -14.59
N LEU A 369 3.53 -34.09 -14.43
CA LEU A 369 4.08 -32.79 -14.85
C LEU A 369 4.31 -32.65 -16.37
N SER A 370 4.48 -33.78 -17.08
CA SER A 370 4.77 -33.82 -18.53
C SER A 370 3.53 -33.95 -19.42
N SER A 371 2.38 -34.30 -18.84
CA SER A 371 1.13 -34.58 -19.57
C SER A 371 0.08 -33.51 -19.23
N GLY A 372 -0.24 -32.65 -20.20
CA GLY A 372 -1.22 -31.59 -19.95
C GLY A 372 -1.64 -30.83 -21.21
N ARG A 373 -2.68 -31.33 -21.89
CA ARG A 373 -3.63 -30.44 -22.56
C ARG A 373 -4.68 -30.02 -21.52
N LYS A 374 -5.61 -29.14 -21.91
CA LYS A 374 -6.30 -28.24 -20.97
C LYS A 374 -7.66 -28.79 -20.54
N ALA A 375 -7.88 -28.98 -19.24
CA ALA A 375 -9.16 -29.43 -18.69
C ALA A 375 -9.74 -28.53 -17.57
N ALA A 376 -9.79 -27.22 -17.83
CA ALA A 376 -10.58 -26.23 -17.06
C ALA A 376 -10.11 -25.98 -15.59
N PRO A 377 -10.71 -24.99 -14.87
CA PRO A 377 -10.61 -24.94 -13.42
C PRO A 377 -11.44 -26.09 -12.82
N VAL A 378 -10.85 -26.90 -11.95
CA VAL A 378 -11.60 -27.79 -11.05
C VAL A 378 -11.73 -27.11 -9.70
N LEU A 379 -12.96 -27.09 -9.16
CA LEU A 379 -13.30 -26.42 -7.91
C LEU A 379 -12.84 -27.21 -6.69
N VAL A 380 -11.55 -27.14 -6.37
CA VAL A 380 -11.07 -27.48 -5.04
C VAL A 380 -11.69 -26.49 -4.03
N ASN A 381 -12.43 -27.02 -3.06
CA ASN A 381 -12.94 -26.31 -1.88
C ASN A 381 -13.81 -25.05 -2.12
N HIS A 382 -14.59 -25.00 -3.20
CA HIS A 382 -15.65 -24.01 -3.48
C HIS A 382 -15.28 -22.51 -3.51
N GLN A 383 -14.03 -22.12 -3.23
CA GLN A 383 -13.59 -20.72 -3.31
C GLN A 383 -12.91 -20.41 -4.64
N GLN A 384 -13.47 -19.43 -5.36
CA GLN A 384 -12.95 -18.95 -6.62
C GLN A 384 -12.30 -17.56 -6.44
N LEU A 385 -11.02 -17.43 -6.79
CA LEU A 385 -10.29 -16.17 -6.87
C LEU A 385 -9.85 -15.95 -8.31
N SER A 386 -10.29 -14.85 -8.92
CA SER A 386 -9.94 -14.48 -10.31
C SER A 386 -10.20 -15.59 -11.36
N GLY A 387 -11.19 -16.45 -11.12
CA GLY A 387 -11.54 -17.59 -11.98
C GLY A 387 -10.91 -18.93 -11.59
N LEU A 388 -9.86 -18.93 -10.77
CA LEU A 388 -9.13 -20.11 -10.31
C LEU A 388 -9.68 -20.62 -8.97
N ALA A 389 -9.56 -21.93 -8.72
CA ALA A 389 -9.86 -22.54 -7.44
C ALA A 389 -8.63 -22.53 -6.52
N VAL A 390 -8.84 -22.28 -5.23
CA VAL A 390 -7.77 -21.94 -4.28
C VAL A 390 -7.45 -23.09 -3.33
N ALA A 391 -6.16 -23.29 -3.07
CA ALA A 391 -5.66 -24.16 -2.01
C ALA A 391 -5.04 -23.36 -0.86
N SER A 392 -5.16 -23.93 0.33
CA SER A 392 -4.50 -23.48 1.57
C SER A 392 -3.32 -24.41 1.89
N TYR A 393 -2.29 -23.89 2.56
CA TYR A 393 -1.02 -24.57 2.80
C TYR A 393 -1.14 -25.88 3.61
N ASP A 394 -2.13 -25.96 4.50
CA ASP A 394 -2.54 -27.17 5.21
C ASP A 394 -2.84 -28.37 4.27
N SER A 395 -3.34 -28.10 3.06
CA SER A 395 -3.62 -29.12 2.04
C SER A 395 -2.41 -29.51 1.19
N THR A 396 -1.25 -28.89 1.39
CA THR A 396 -0.07 -29.04 0.49
C THR A 396 1.23 -29.40 1.19
N CYS A 397 1.36 -29.12 2.48
CA CYS A 397 2.62 -29.16 3.22
C CYS A 397 3.22 -30.57 3.38
N HIS A 398 2.41 -31.63 3.36
CA HIS A 398 2.89 -33.00 3.40
C HIS A 398 3.27 -33.51 2.00
N SER A 399 4.56 -33.77 1.78
CA SER A 399 5.10 -34.17 0.47
C SER A 399 4.52 -35.48 -0.08
N SER A 400 4.04 -36.37 0.77
CA SER A 400 3.36 -37.63 0.42
C SER A 400 2.00 -37.46 -0.26
N VAL A 401 1.46 -36.24 -0.34
CA VAL A 401 0.22 -35.92 -1.06
C VAL A 401 0.43 -35.83 -2.58
N TRP A 402 1.67 -35.63 -3.03
CA TRP A 402 2.00 -35.31 -4.43
C TRP A 402 2.61 -36.50 -5.18
N ASN A 403 2.17 -36.72 -6.41
CA ASN A 403 2.79 -37.72 -7.30
C ASN A 403 4.13 -37.22 -7.84
N ASP A 404 4.14 -35.95 -8.27
CA ASP A 404 5.31 -35.23 -8.77
C ASP A 404 5.32 -33.82 -8.16
N SER A 405 6.50 -33.25 -7.92
CA SER A 405 6.64 -31.82 -7.60
C SER A 405 7.96 -31.24 -8.10
N ILE A 406 7.95 -29.94 -8.39
CA ILE A 406 9.12 -29.15 -8.77
C ILE A 406 9.07 -27.80 -8.07
N ARG A 407 10.13 -27.47 -7.32
CA ARG A 407 10.29 -26.13 -6.73
C ARG A 407 10.78 -25.16 -7.81
N LEU A 408 10.03 -24.09 -8.00
CA LEU A 408 10.35 -22.96 -8.88
C LEU A 408 10.91 -21.82 -8.01
N ARG A 409 11.44 -20.77 -8.65
CA ARG A 409 12.15 -19.68 -7.95
C ARG A 409 11.32 -18.94 -6.90
N TYR A 410 10.00 -18.84 -7.09
CA TYR A 410 9.08 -18.09 -6.20
C TYR A 410 7.77 -18.86 -5.94
N GLY A 411 7.84 -20.20 -5.89
CA GLY A 411 6.71 -21.07 -5.57
C GLY A 411 7.00 -22.54 -5.90
N VAL A 412 6.12 -23.45 -5.49
CA VAL A 412 6.13 -24.86 -5.88
C VAL A 412 5.07 -25.10 -6.96
N LEU A 413 5.37 -25.97 -7.93
CA LEU A 413 4.37 -26.64 -8.77
C LEU A 413 4.34 -28.12 -8.39
N ALA A 414 3.17 -28.66 -8.09
CA ALA A 414 2.97 -30.07 -7.82
C ALA A 414 1.82 -30.65 -8.64
N ALA A 415 1.86 -31.95 -8.89
CA ALA A 415 0.83 -32.69 -9.60
C ALA A 415 0.33 -33.88 -8.76
N ARG A 416 -0.98 -34.10 -8.76
CA ARG A 416 -1.63 -35.25 -8.12
C ARG A 416 -2.77 -35.73 -9.00
N LYS A 417 -2.74 -37.01 -9.42
CA LYS A 417 -3.72 -37.57 -10.36
C LYS A 417 -3.87 -36.66 -11.60
N SER A 418 -5.04 -36.07 -11.82
CA SER A 418 -5.39 -35.13 -12.90
C SER A 418 -5.49 -33.67 -12.41
N GLU A 419 -4.76 -33.32 -11.35
CA GLU A 419 -4.74 -31.98 -10.75
C GLU A 419 -3.31 -31.41 -10.79
N TRP A 420 -3.17 -30.14 -11.21
CA TRP A 420 -1.98 -29.33 -10.91
C TRP A 420 -2.31 -28.37 -9.77
N LEU A 421 -1.34 -28.14 -8.89
CA LEU A 421 -1.40 -27.11 -7.88
C LEU A 421 -0.11 -26.30 -7.86
N THR A 422 -0.25 -24.99 -7.76
CA THR A 422 0.83 -24.08 -7.37
C THR A 422 0.61 -23.56 -5.94
N TYR A 423 1.68 -23.39 -5.16
CA TYR A 423 1.60 -22.87 -3.78
C TYR A 423 2.94 -22.30 -3.31
N GLN A 424 2.97 -21.70 -2.11
CA GLN A 424 4.22 -21.34 -1.41
C GLN A 424 4.59 -22.40 -0.38
N ASP A 425 5.87 -22.77 -0.31
CA ASP A 425 6.46 -23.40 0.87
C ASP A 425 7.46 -22.45 1.54
N ALA A 426 8.01 -22.85 2.69
CA ALA A 426 8.96 -22.04 3.45
C ALA A 426 10.14 -21.55 2.59
N GLN A 427 10.76 -22.45 1.82
CA GLN A 427 11.94 -22.14 1.01
C GLN A 427 11.60 -21.25 -0.19
N SER A 428 10.44 -21.45 -0.83
CA SER A 428 10.02 -20.59 -1.95
C SER A 428 9.60 -19.20 -1.49
N LEU A 429 9.06 -19.09 -0.27
CA LEU A 429 8.70 -17.85 0.37
C LEU A 429 9.94 -17.05 0.82
N GLU A 430 10.93 -17.69 1.42
CA GLU A 430 12.24 -17.07 1.73
C GLU A 430 12.89 -16.48 0.46
N GLN A 431 12.99 -17.27 -0.62
CA GLN A 431 13.55 -16.82 -1.90
C GLN A 431 12.75 -15.67 -2.54
N LEU A 432 11.44 -15.63 -2.33
CA LEU A 432 10.60 -14.51 -2.72
C LEU A 432 10.88 -13.25 -1.88
N LEU A 433 11.01 -13.38 -0.55
CA LEU A 433 11.24 -12.27 0.36
C LEU A 433 12.60 -11.61 0.15
N ASP A 434 13.67 -12.37 -0.07
CA ASP A 434 14.99 -11.81 -0.43
C ASP A 434 14.96 -11.12 -1.81
N ALA A 435 14.30 -11.72 -2.81
CA ALA A 435 14.15 -11.10 -4.12
C ALA A 435 13.29 -9.82 -4.07
N MET A 436 12.26 -9.79 -3.21
CA MET A 436 11.48 -8.60 -2.89
C MET A 436 12.33 -7.55 -2.19
N ALA A 437 13.15 -7.91 -1.20
CA ALA A 437 14.03 -6.97 -0.50
C ALA A 437 14.99 -6.28 -1.48
N ASN A 438 15.58 -7.02 -2.41
CA ASN A 438 16.49 -6.46 -3.42
C ASN A 438 15.79 -5.44 -4.35
N VAL A 439 14.58 -5.73 -4.85
CA VAL A 439 13.85 -4.77 -5.72
C VAL A 439 13.16 -3.63 -4.95
N THR A 440 13.01 -3.74 -3.62
CA THR A 440 12.37 -2.73 -2.75
C THR A 440 13.34 -2.00 -1.83
N GLN A 441 14.65 -2.13 -2.03
CA GLN A 441 15.71 -1.52 -1.20
C GLN A 441 15.57 -1.88 0.30
N GLY A 442 15.16 -3.12 0.59
CA GLY A 442 14.94 -3.61 1.96
C GLY A 442 13.70 -3.00 2.61
N ALA A 443 12.54 -3.07 1.96
CA ALA A 443 11.29 -2.50 2.45
C ALA A 443 11.06 -2.74 3.95
N SER A 444 10.87 -1.66 4.71
CA SER A 444 10.61 -1.73 6.15
C SER A 444 9.19 -2.17 6.48
N CYS A 445 8.39 -2.60 5.50
CA CYS A 445 7.04 -3.09 5.74
C CYS A 445 6.67 -4.23 4.80
N LEU A 446 6.35 -5.37 5.41
CA LEU A 446 5.90 -6.61 4.77
C LEU A 446 4.53 -7.01 5.35
N GLY A 447 3.92 -8.05 4.81
CA GLY A 447 2.57 -8.42 5.22
C GLY A 447 2.10 -9.75 4.67
N VAL A 448 0.99 -10.26 5.19
CA VAL A 448 0.25 -11.37 4.58
C VAL A 448 -1.15 -10.90 4.18
N TRP A 449 -1.42 -11.10 2.90
CA TRP A 449 -2.70 -10.95 2.21
C TRP A 449 -2.83 -12.18 1.31
N ASP A 450 -2.99 -13.38 1.85
CA ASP A 450 -4.20 -13.73 2.60
C ASP A 450 -3.92 -14.83 3.66
N PRO A 451 -3.97 -14.52 4.97
CA PRO A 451 -3.59 -15.46 6.02
C PRO A 451 -4.59 -16.61 6.24
N GLU A 452 -5.83 -16.50 5.72
CA GLU A 452 -6.79 -17.62 5.68
C GLU A 452 -6.32 -18.85 4.88
N PHE A 453 -5.26 -18.72 4.08
CA PHE A 453 -4.67 -19.82 3.31
C PHE A 453 -3.34 -20.32 3.88
N ASP A 454 -2.91 -19.81 5.04
CA ASP A 454 -1.86 -20.47 5.83
C ASP A 454 -2.43 -21.69 6.56
N ASP A 455 -1.57 -22.49 7.19
CA ASP A 455 -1.99 -23.50 8.15
C ASP A 455 -2.40 -22.84 9.49
N PHE A 456 -3.61 -22.28 9.54
CA PHE A 456 -4.18 -21.71 10.76
C PHE A 456 -4.66 -22.77 11.78
N ALA A 457 -4.77 -24.03 11.36
CA ALA A 457 -5.21 -25.14 12.21
C ALA A 457 -4.05 -25.84 12.94
N GLY A 458 -2.82 -25.68 12.45
CA GLY A 458 -1.63 -26.37 12.97
C GLY A 458 -1.50 -27.81 12.48
N HIS A 459 -2.06 -28.15 11.30
CA HIS A 459 -2.02 -29.49 10.73
C HIS A 459 -0.61 -29.93 10.31
N CYS A 460 0.22 -29.01 9.81
CA CYS A 460 1.51 -29.29 9.19
C CYS A 460 2.68 -29.49 10.17
N GLY A 461 2.48 -29.18 11.45
CA GLY A 461 3.52 -29.17 12.47
C GLY A 461 3.83 -30.56 13.04
N ASN A 462 5.11 -30.82 13.33
CA ASN A 462 5.57 -31.99 14.07
C ASN A 462 5.85 -31.72 15.57
N ASP A 463 5.82 -30.44 15.99
CA ASP A 463 6.21 -30.00 17.34
C ASP A 463 4.97 -29.67 18.20
N PRO A 464 4.92 -30.08 19.49
CA PRO A 464 3.81 -29.81 20.41
C PRO A 464 3.86 -28.37 20.97
N GLY A 465 3.74 -27.39 20.08
CA GLY A 465 3.55 -25.97 20.39
C GLY A 465 2.37 -25.38 19.61
N PRO A 466 2.08 -24.06 19.72
CA PRO A 466 1.01 -23.41 18.97
C PRO A 466 1.43 -23.15 17.51
N GLY A 467 1.67 -24.23 16.76
CA GLY A 467 2.29 -24.28 15.43
C GLY A 467 1.43 -23.83 14.25
N SER A 468 0.48 -22.92 14.47
CA SER A 468 -0.28 -22.29 13.38
C SER A 468 0.48 -21.14 12.74
N TYR A 469 0.12 -20.84 11.49
CA TYR A 469 0.65 -19.76 10.65
C TYR A 469 2.15 -19.85 10.31
N PRO A 470 2.67 -21.02 9.87
CA PRO A 470 4.08 -21.20 9.54
C PRO A 470 4.56 -20.27 8.42
N LEU A 471 3.78 -20.03 7.37
CA LEU A 471 4.20 -19.14 6.28
C LEU A 471 4.20 -17.68 6.71
N ALA A 472 3.20 -17.24 7.48
CA ALA A 472 3.14 -15.88 7.98
C ALA A 472 4.29 -15.58 8.94
N ARG A 473 4.68 -16.53 9.81
CA ARG A 473 5.87 -16.38 10.67
C ARG A 473 7.14 -16.08 9.86
N ILE A 474 7.35 -16.74 8.72
CA ILE A 474 8.49 -16.47 7.83
C ILE A 474 8.48 -15.02 7.31
N VAL A 475 7.30 -14.45 7.03
CA VAL A 475 7.17 -13.04 6.59
C VAL A 475 7.45 -12.02 7.72
N PHE A 476 7.33 -12.43 8.99
CA PHE A 476 7.30 -11.52 10.14
C PHE A 476 8.51 -11.65 11.08
N GLU A 477 8.96 -12.86 11.34
CA GLU A 477 10.17 -13.20 12.11
C GLU A 477 11.41 -13.25 11.20
N GLY A 478 11.21 -13.58 9.92
CA GLY A 478 12.26 -13.61 8.91
C GLY A 478 12.95 -12.26 8.74
N ARG A 479 14.29 -12.30 8.71
CA ARG A 479 15.11 -11.12 8.41
C ARG A 479 15.54 -11.19 6.94
N PRO A 480 14.80 -10.59 5.98
CA PRO A 480 15.31 -10.46 4.62
C PRO A 480 16.63 -9.70 4.66
N THR A 481 17.69 -10.36 4.18
CA THR A 481 19.04 -9.83 4.14
C THR A 481 19.28 -9.21 2.78
N VAL A 482 19.37 -7.88 2.72
CA VAL A 482 19.86 -7.19 1.52
C VAL A 482 21.33 -7.54 1.36
N ALA A 483 21.62 -8.45 0.44
CA ALA A 483 22.99 -8.84 0.11
C ALA A 483 23.71 -7.66 -0.56
N GLY A 484 24.78 -7.15 0.07
CA GLY A 484 25.59 -6.04 -0.46
C GLY A 484 25.40 -4.67 0.21
N LEU A 485 25.14 -4.61 1.52
CA LEU A 485 25.24 -3.37 2.32
C LEU A 485 26.13 -3.53 3.60
N LEU A 486 27.11 -4.43 3.53
CA LEU A 486 28.21 -4.58 4.50
C LEU A 486 29.53 -4.89 3.78
N GLU A 487 29.96 -3.97 2.91
CA GLU A 487 31.33 -3.82 2.40
C GLU A 487 31.56 -2.33 2.03
#